data_AF-A0A9Q0I8G4-F1
#
_entry.id   AF-A0A9Q0I8G4-F1
#
_cell.length_a   1.000
_cell.length_b   1.000
_cell.length_c   1.000
_cell.angle_alpha   90.00
_cell.angle_beta   90.00
_cell.angle_gamma   90.00
#
_symmetry.space_group_name_H-M   'P 1'
#
loop_
_entity.id
_entity.type
_entity.pdbx_description
1 polymer ?
#
loop_
_entity_poly.entity_id
_entity_poly.type
_entity_poly.pdbx_seq_one_letter_code
_entity_poly.pdbx_strand_id
1 'polypeptide(L)'
;MGLPTLEFSDSFLDSPEFRERLQCHEIELERTDRFIKELIKDGNMLITALKSLSLAVQRFSQSLQEFQFECIGDTETDDEINIAQSLKEFSQLLSTMEEERRRLIQNADDVLISPLERFRKEQIGAVKEGKKQFDKETEKYYSVLEKHLSLSSRKKESHLQEADSHMSKDRQVFYDASLQYVFKIQEVQERKKFEFVEPGLFTFYHEGYELANEFQPYKQQLQFNLQNVSFLATAVVGRRDHKR
;
A
#
# COMPACT_ATOMS: atom_id res chain seq x y z
N MET A 1 1.61 8.06 -23.89
CA MET A 1 1.76 6.94 -24.85
C MET A 1 1.80 5.65 -24.03
N GLY A 2 0.98 4.65 -24.37
CA GLY A 2 0.94 3.38 -23.65
C GLY A 2 2.16 2.50 -23.95
N LEU A 3 2.28 1.36 -23.24
CA LEU A 3 3.29 0.36 -23.53
C LEU A 3 3.09 -0.21 -24.94
N PRO A 4 4.18 -0.53 -25.67
CA PRO A 4 4.06 -1.20 -26.96
C PRO A 4 3.49 -2.61 -26.78
N THR A 5 2.76 -3.10 -27.79
CA THR A 5 2.24 -4.47 -27.76
C THR A 5 3.39 -5.48 -27.73
N LEU A 6 3.26 -6.49 -26.86
CA LEU A 6 4.24 -7.56 -26.69
C LEU A 6 3.62 -8.88 -27.12
N GLU A 7 3.70 -9.20 -28.41
CA GLU A 7 3.06 -10.39 -28.99
C GLU A 7 3.86 -11.66 -28.73
N PHE A 8 3.17 -12.78 -28.47
CA PHE A 8 3.81 -14.09 -28.33
C PHE A 8 4.48 -14.56 -29.62
N SER A 9 3.95 -14.19 -30.78
CA SER A 9 4.56 -14.52 -32.08
C SER A 9 5.94 -13.90 -32.25
N ASP A 10 6.12 -12.70 -31.72
CA ASP A 10 7.35 -11.92 -31.89
C ASP A 10 8.47 -12.46 -31.00
N SER A 11 8.12 -13.13 -29.89
CA SER A 11 9.08 -13.74 -28.97
C SER A 11 9.78 -14.97 -29.56
N PHE A 12 9.19 -15.60 -30.58
CA PHE A 12 9.79 -16.68 -31.36
C PHE A 12 10.83 -16.16 -32.36
N LEU A 13 10.58 -14.98 -32.93
CA LEU A 13 11.48 -14.36 -33.90
C LEU A 13 12.72 -13.75 -33.24
N ASP A 14 12.60 -13.38 -31.95
CA ASP A 14 13.67 -12.78 -31.15
C ASP A 14 14.31 -11.55 -31.84
N SER A 15 13.48 -10.75 -32.51
CA SER A 15 13.97 -9.61 -33.30
C SER A 15 14.48 -8.49 -32.39
N PRO A 16 15.37 -7.62 -32.88
CA PRO A 16 15.79 -6.41 -32.16
C PRO A 16 14.59 -5.55 -31.69
N GLU A 17 13.56 -5.43 -32.53
CA GLU A 17 12.34 -4.68 -32.21
C GLU A 17 11.49 -5.37 -31.14
N PHE A 18 11.47 -6.71 -31.11
CA PHE A 18 10.90 -7.45 -29.98
C PHE A 18 11.66 -7.16 -28.68
N ARG A 19 13.00 -7.21 -28.71
CA ARG A 19 13.85 -6.94 -27.54
C ARG A 19 13.67 -5.52 -27.01
N GLU A 20 13.55 -4.52 -27.88
CA GLU A 20 13.29 -3.13 -27.48
C GLU A 20 11.92 -2.98 -26.80
N ARG A 21 10.88 -3.62 -27.36
CA ARG A 21 9.54 -3.62 -26.74
C ARG A 21 9.54 -4.34 -25.40
N LEU A 22 10.20 -5.50 -25.31
CA LEU A 22 10.38 -6.24 -24.06
C LEU A 22 11.05 -5.37 -23.00
N GLN A 23 12.13 -4.66 -23.36
CA GLN A 23 12.82 -3.74 -22.46
C GLN A 23 11.92 -2.62 -21.94
N CYS A 24 11.02 -2.09 -22.76
CA CYS A 24 10.04 -1.10 -22.33
C CYS A 24 9.11 -1.64 -21.23
N HIS A 25 8.66 -2.89 -21.35
CA HIS A 25 7.88 -3.58 -20.30
C HIS A 25 8.68 -3.81 -19.02
N GLU A 26 9.95 -4.19 -19.14
CA GLU A 26 10.85 -4.37 -17.99
C GLU A 26 11.06 -3.06 -17.21
N ILE A 27 11.33 -1.96 -17.92
CA ILE A 27 11.51 -0.64 -17.30
C ILE A 27 10.23 -0.22 -16.55
N GLU A 28 9.06 -0.49 -17.13
CA GLU A 28 7.80 -0.13 -16.49
C GLU A 28 7.50 -1.01 -15.26
N LEU A 29 7.87 -2.29 -15.28
CA LEU A 29 7.82 -3.16 -14.12
C LEU A 29 8.74 -2.68 -13.00
N GLU A 30 9.96 -2.23 -13.32
CA GLU A 30 10.87 -1.65 -12.32
C GLU A 30 10.33 -0.34 -11.74
N ARG A 31 9.72 0.52 -12.57
CA ARG A 31 9.03 1.73 -12.09
C ARG A 31 7.89 1.37 -11.14
N THR A 32 7.10 0.36 -11.50
CA THR A 32 6.02 -0.16 -10.65
C THR A 32 6.56 -0.70 -9.32
N ASP A 33 7.62 -1.50 -9.32
CA ASP A 33 8.27 -2.00 -8.08
C ASP A 33 8.72 -0.88 -7.14
N ARG A 34 9.33 0.18 -7.71
CA ARG A 34 9.75 1.37 -6.94
C ARG A 34 8.55 2.15 -6.40
N PHE A 35 7.54 2.38 -7.23
CA PHE A 35 6.33 3.07 -6.81
C PHE A 35 5.65 2.36 -5.65
N ILE A 36 5.50 1.04 -5.72
CA ILE A 36 4.88 0.24 -4.66
C ILE A 36 5.70 0.32 -3.36
N LYS A 37 7.03 0.29 -3.45
CA LYS A 37 7.91 0.45 -2.27
C LYS A 37 7.71 1.78 -1.57
N GLU A 38 7.67 2.88 -2.32
CA GLU A 38 7.42 4.19 -1.72
C GLU A 38 5.99 4.28 -1.16
N LEU A 39 4.99 3.72 -1.86
CA LEU A 39 3.61 3.68 -1.36
C LEU A 39 3.48 2.91 -0.03
N ILE A 40 4.17 1.78 0.11
CA ILE A 40 4.24 1.01 1.37
C ILE A 40 4.89 1.85 2.48
N LYS A 41 5.99 2.54 2.17
CA LYS A 41 6.71 3.38 3.13
C LYS A 41 5.84 4.54 3.60
N ASP A 42 5.19 5.24 2.68
CA ASP A 42 4.27 6.34 2.98
C ASP A 42 3.06 5.85 3.78
N GLY A 43 2.49 4.68 3.42
CA GLY A 43 1.43 4.04 4.19
C GLY A 43 1.83 3.70 5.63
N ASN A 44 3.05 3.18 5.84
CA ASN A 44 3.58 2.93 7.17
C ASN A 44 3.80 4.23 7.98
N MET A 45 4.27 5.30 7.32
CA MET A 45 4.39 6.61 7.95
C MET A 45 3.03 7.16 8.37
N LEU A 46 2.00 7.02 7.52
CA LEU A 46 0.63 7.40 7.82
C LEU A 46 0.09 6.62 9.03
N ILE A 47 0.24 5.29 9.06
CA ILE A 47 -0.18 4.45 10.19
C ILE A 47 0.52 4.90 11.49
N THR A 48 1.81 5.21 11.42
CA THR A 48 2.59 5.69 12.58
C THR A 48 2.10 7.05 13.09
N ALA A 49 1.81 7.98 12.18
CA ALA A 49 1.25 9.28 12.52
C ALA A 49 -0.14 9.13 13.17
N LEU A 50 -1.00 8.27 12.62
CA LEU A 50 -2.33 7.99 13.17
C LEU A 50 -2.27 7.37 14.57
N LYS A 51 -1.33 6.44 14.82
CA LYS A 51 -1.08 5.90 16.17
C LYS A 51 -0.65 7.00 17.15
N SER A 52 0.23 7.90 16.71
CA SER A 52 0.71 9.02 17.54
C SER A 52 -0.41 10.01 17.86
N LEU A 53 -1.25 10.34 16.88
CA LEU A 53 -2.46 11.13 17.08
C LEU A 53 -3.39 10.47 18.11
N SER A 54 -3.64 9.17 17.96
CA SER A 54 -4.54 8.44 18.86
C SER A 54 -4.05 8.47 20.31
N LEU A 55 -2.73 8.33 20.52
CA LEU A 55 -2.12 8.47 21.84
C LEU A 55 -2.26 9.89 22.40
N ALA A 56 -2.06 10.92 21.56
CA ALA A 56 -2.18 12.31 21.98
C ALA A 56 -3.61 12.66 22.41
N VAL A 57 -4.62 12.24 21.63
CA VAL A 57 -6.02 12.49 21.98
C VAL A 57 -6.43 11.69 23.22
N GLN A 58 -5.97 10.45 23.38
CA GLN A 58 -6.24 9.69 24.60
C GLN A 58 -5.68 10.39 25.84
N ARG A 59 -4.45 10.92 25.78
CA ARG A 59 -3.86 11.69 26.90
C ARG A 59 -4.64 12.96 27.18
N PHE A 60 -5.05 13.68 26.14
CA PHE A 60 -5.84 14.89 26.29
C PHE A 60 -7.22 14.60 26.91
N SER A 61 -7.88 13.54 26.46
CA SER A 61 -9.13 13.03 27.04
C SER A 61 -8.95 12.70 28.53
N GLN A 62 -7.86 12.04 28.92
CA GLN A 62 -7.57 11.77 30.33
C GLN A 62 -7.40 13.06 31.15
N SER A 63 -6.65 14.05 30.65
CA SER A 63 -6.50 15.34 31.34
C SER A 63 -7.82 16.07 31.53
N LEU A 64 -8.75 15.98 30.57
CA LEU A 64 -10.10 16.53 30.70
C LEU A 64 -10.93 15.79 31.76
N GLN A 65 -10.73 14.47 31.89
CA GLN A 65 -11.43 13.64 32.88
C GLN A 65 -10.99 13.97 34.31
N GLU A 66 -9.70 14.24 34.48
CA GLU A 66 -9.07 14.55 35.76
C GLU A 66 -9.26 16.02 36.18
N PHE A 67 -9.74 16.88 35.28
CA PHE A 67 -9.96 18.29 35.57
C PHE A 67 -10.98 18.48 36.70
N GLN A 68 -10.56 19.24 37.72
CA GLN A 68 -11.38 19.67 38.84
C GLN A 68 -11.01 21.12 39.16
N PHE A 69 -11.97 21.90 39.67
CA PHE A 69 -11.70 23.26 40.09
C PHE A 69 -11.04 23.27 41.46
N GLU A 70 -9.92 23.99 41.59
CA GLU A 70 -9.41 24.36 42.91
C GLU A 70 -10.31 25.48 43.47
N CYS A 71 -11.17 25.11 44.42
CA CYS A 71 -12.13 26.03 45.04
C CYS A 71 -11.54 26.73 46.26
N ILE A 72 -12.00 27.96 46.54
CA ILE A 72 -11.65 28.68 47.78
C ILE A 72 -12.61 28.22 48.88
N GLY A 73 -12.09 27.45 49.85
CA GLY A 73 -12.88 26.79 50.91
C GLY A 73 -13.21 25.33 50.56
N ASP A 74 -13.91 24.63 51.45
CA ASP A 74 -14.14 23.17 51.34
C ASP A 74 -15.35 22.78 50.44
N THR A 75 -15.93 23.71 49.69
CA THR A 75 -17.17 23.48 48.91
C THR A 75 -17.10 24.05 47.50
N GLU A 76 -17.38 23.23 46.49
CA GLU A 76 -17.56 23.64 45.10
C GLU A 76 -18.92 24.31 44.90
N THR A 77 -19.00 25.28 43.98
CA THR A 77 -20.30 25.84 43.56
C THR A 77 -20.98 24.94 42.52
N ASP A 78 -22.31 25.02 42.42
CA ASP A 78 -23.09 24.26 41.42
C ASP A 78 -22.58 24.49 39.99
N ASP A 79 -22.12 25.70 39.65
CA ASP A 79 -21.60 25.98 38.31
C ASP A 79 -20.23 25.31 38.06
N GLU A 80 -19.35 25.27 39.07
CA GLU A 80 -18.04 24.59 39.00
C GLU A 80 -18.21 23.07 38.85
N ILE A 81 -19.14 22.48 39.62
CA ILE A 81 -19.54 21.07 39.49
C ILE A 81 -20.05 20.79 38.06
N ASN A 82 -20.93 21.64 37.53
CA ASN A 82 -21.50 21.47 36.19
C ASN A 82 -20.45 21.62 35.07
N ILE A 83 -19.49 22.53 35.20
CA ILE A 83 -18.40 22.66 34.22
C ILE A 83 -17.47 21.44 34.27
N ALA A 84 -17.07 20.99 35.47
CA ALA A 84 -16.23 19.80 35.61
C ALA A 84 -16.94 18.55 35.05
N GLN A 85 -18.24 18.41 35.28
CA GLN A 85 -19.04 17.33 34.71
C GLN A 85 -19.12 17.39 33.18
N SER A 86 -19.29 18.58 32.61
CA SER A 86 -19.31 18.78 31.15
C SER A 86 -17.98 18.41 30.49
N LEU A 87 -16.84 18.69 31.15
CA LEU A 87 -15.51 18.28 30.68
C LEU A 87 -15.30 16.77 30.75
N LYS A 88 -15.87 16.09 31.76
CA LYS A 88 -15.89 14.62 31.84
C LYS A 88 -16.70 13.99 30.71
N GLU A 89 -17.86 14.55 30.38
CA GLU A 89 -18.66 14.09 29.23
C GLU A 89 -17.92 14.28 27.91
N PHE A 90 -17.24 15.42 27.74
CA PHE A 90 -16.37 15.65 26.59
C PHE A 90 -15.22 14.64 26.51
N SER A 91 -14.58 14.34 27.64
CA SER A 91 -13.55 13.32 27.72
C SER A 91 -14.04 11.94 27.26
N GLN A 92 -15.21 11.49 27.74
CA GLN A 92 -15.80 10.21 27.36
C GLN A 92 -16.05 10.13 25.85
N LEU A 93 -16.57 11.21 25.27
CA LEU A 93 -16.82 11.34 23.85
C LEU A 93 -15.55 11.16 23.01
N LEU A 94 -14.46 11.84 23.40
CA LEU A 94 -13.16 11.68 22.75
C LEU A 94 -12.63 10.25 22.88
N SER A 95 -12.77 9.63 24.05
CA SER A 95 -12.32 8.25 24.28
C SER A 95 -13.02 7.25 23.35
N THR A 96 -14.34 7.37 23.18
CA THR A 96 -15.10 6.55 22.22
C THR A 96 -14.61 6.76 20.79
N MET A 97 -14.38 8.01 20.40
CA MET A 97 -13.86 8.31 19.06
C MET A 97 -12.49 7.70 18.79
N GLU A 98 -11.60 7.73 19.80
CA GLU A 98 -10.28 7.12 19.69
C GLU A 98 -10.31 5.59 19.65
N GLU A 99 -11.30 4.96 20.28
CA GLU A 99 -11.44 3.52 20.25
C GLU A 99 -11.72 3.01 18.83
N GLU A 100 -12.65 3.63 18.10
CA GLU A 100 -12.88 3.24 16.70
C GLU A 100 -11.70 3.55 15.81
N ARG A 101 -11.04 4.70 15.99
CA ARG A 101 -9.85 5.03 15.20
C ARG A 101 -8.76 3.97 15.42
N ARG A 102 -8.55 3.52 16.66
CA ARG A 102 -7.63 2.42 16.97
C ARG A 102 -8.02 1.13 16.25
N ARG A 103 -9.31 0.76 16.23
CA ARG A 103 -9.79 -0.42 15.50
C ARG A 103 -9.46 -0.35 14.01
N LEU A 104 -9.71 0.81 13.38
CA LEU A 104 -9.37 1.04 11.97
C LEU A 104 -7.85 0.92 11.73
N ILE A 105 -7.04 1.54 12.59
CA ILE A 105 -5.58 1.50 12.49
C ILE A 105 -5.04 0.07 12.67
N GLN A 106 -5.66 -0.73 13.54
CA GLN A 106 -5.19 -2.08 13.86
C GLN A 106 -5.23 -3.00 12.64
N ASN A 107 -6.22 -2.83 11.77
CA ASN A 107 -6.36 -3.61 10.54
C ASN A 107 -5.62 -2.98 9.35
N ALA A 108 -5.09 -1.76 9.49
CA ALA A 108 -4.49 -1.01 8.38
C ALA A 108 -3.33 -1.74 7.71
N ASP A 109 -2.53 -2.51 8.47
CA ASP A 109 -1.45 -3.29 7.88
C ASP A 109 -1.98 -4.38 6.93
N ASP A 110 -2.99 -5.14 7.37
CA ASP A 110 -3.57 -6.25 6.62
C ASP A 110 -4.32 -5.78 5.35
N VAL A 111 -4.98 -4.62 5.41
CA VAL A 111 -5.80 -4.12 4.29
C VAL A 111 -5.04 -3.20 3.34
N LEU A 112 -4.01 -2.48 3.81
CA LEU A 112 -3.27 -1.51 2.99
C LEU A 112 -1.86 -1.98 2.64
N ILE A 113 -1.10 -2.47 3.62
CA ILE A 113 0.35 -2.72 3.46
C ILE A 113 0.61 -4.12 2.92
N SER A 114 0.08 -5.14 3.59
CA SER A 114 0.27 -6.55 3.26
C SER A 114 -0.09 -6.92 1.81
N PRO A 115 -1.19 -6.41 1.21
CA PRO A 115 -1.51 -6.69 -0.19
C PRO A 115 -0.46 -6.13 -1.16
N LEU A 116 0.02 -4.91 -0.92
CA LEU A 116 1.07 -4.28 -1.72
C LEU A 116 2.39 -5.04 -1.62
N GLU A 117 2.75 -5.47 -0.40
CA GLU A 117 3.94 -6.31 -0.20
C GLU A 117 3.84 -7.65 -0.91
N ARG A 118 2.68 -8.30 -0.81
CA ARG A 118 2.41 -9.59 -1.45
C ARG A 118 2.53 -9.47 -2.95
N PHE A 119 1.88 -8.48 -3.55
CA PHE A 119 1.99 -8.22 -4.99
C PHE A 119 3.45 -8.03 -5.42
N ARG A 120 4.23 -7.25 -4.66
CA ARG A 120 5.64 -7.02 -4.97
C ARG A 120 6.49 -8.29 -4.87
N LYS A 121 6.29 -9.08 -3.82
CA LYS A 121 7.09 -10.28 -3.55
C LYS A 121 6.72 -11.42 -4.51
N GLU A 122 5.43 -11.66 -4.69
CA GLU A 122 4.93 -12.81 -5.43
C GLU A 122 4.83 -12.52 -6.93
N GLN A 123 4.20 -11.41 -7.32
CA GLN A 123 3.94 -11.11 -8.73
C GLN A 123 5.19 -10.54 -9.41
N ILE A 124 5.70 -9.41 -8.92
CA ILE A 124 6.91 -8.80 -9.49
C ILE A 124 8.15 -9.69 -9.28
N GLY A 125 8.24 -10.37 -8.13
CA GLY A 125 9.31 -11.33 -7.86
C GLY A 125 9.32 -12.50 -8.85
N ALA A 126 8.15 -13.06 -9.20
CA ALA A 126 8.06 -14.14 -10.17
C ALA A 126 8.50 -13.74 -11.60
N VAL A 127 8.27 -12.48 -11.99
CA VAL A 127 8.76 -11.94 -13.26
C VAL A 127 10.28 -11.77 -13.25
N LYS A 128 10.85 -11.27 -12.14
CA LYS A 128 12.31 -11.16 -11.98
C LYS A 128 12.99 -12.53 -12.07
N GLU A 129 12.38 -13.58 -11.51
CA GLU A 129 12.91 -14.94 -11.65
C GLU A 129 12.72 -15.48 -13.09
N GLY A 130 11.59 -15.18 -13.73
CA GLY A 130 11.36 -15.46 -15.14
C GLY A 130 12.44 -14.83 -16.05
N LYS A 131 12.82 -13.58 -15.76
CA LYS A 131 13.88 -12.86 -16.47
C LYS A 131 15.22 -13.60 -16.37
N LYS A 132 15.64 -14.00 -15.16
CA LYS A 132 16.89 -14.75 -14.98
C LYS A 132 16.91 -16.04 -15.79
N GLN A 133 15.80 -16.77 -15.81
CA GLN A 133 15.69 -18.00 -16.59
C GLN A 133 15.74 -17.71 -18.09
N PHE A 134 15.07 -16.66 -18.56
CA PHE A 134 15.12 -16.21 -19.94
C PHE A 134 16.52 -15.78 -20.38
N ASP A 135 17.21 -14.96 -19.57
CA ASP A 135 18.57 -14.49 -19.85
C ASP A 135 19.56 -15.67 -19.92
N LYS A 136 19.44 -16.62 -18.97
CA LYS A 136 20.26 -17.84 -18.94
C LYS A 136 20.08 -18.69 -20.20
N GLU A 137 18.84 -18.96 -20.62
CA GLU A 137 18.60 -19.76 -21.82
C GLU A 137 18.94 -18.97 -23.10
N THR A 138 18.83 -17.64 -23.09
CA THR A 138 19.32 -16.77 -24.18
C THR A 138 20.83 -16.92 -24.36
N GLU A 139 21.62 -16.76 -23.30
CA GLU A 139 23.08 -16.90 -23.35
C GLU A 139 23.51 -18.30 -23.82
N LYS A 140 22.85 -19.34 -23.30
CA LYS A 140 23.11 -20.73 -23.69
C LYS A 140 22.81 -20.95 -25.17
N TYR A 141 21.66 -20.50 -25.65
CA TYR A 141 21.26 -20.65 -27.05
C TYR A 141 22.21 -19.93 -28.00
N TYR A 142 22.58 -18.67 -27.70
CA TYR A 142 23.52 -17.93 -28.53
C TYR A 142 24.92 -18.57 -28.56
N SER A 143 25.40 -19.11 -27.43
CA SER A 143 26.67 -19.86 -27.41
C SER A 143 26.62 -21.12 -28.27
N VAL A 144 25.51 -21.87 -28.24
CA VAL A 144 25.32 -23.06 -29.09
C VAL A 144 25.21 -22.66 -30.56
N LEU A 145 24.49 -21.57 -30.86
CA LEU A 145 24.33 -21.05 -32.21
C LEU A 145 25.67 -20.61 -32.82
N GLU A 146 26.51 -19.90 -32.08
CA GLU A 146 27.84 -19.49 -32.54
C GLU A 146 28.74 -20.71 -32.83
N LYS A 147 28.72 -21.71 -31.95
CA LYS A 147 29.43 -22.98 -32.17
C LYS A 147 28.92 -23.71 -33.40
N HIS A 148 27.61 -23.67 -33.64
CA HIS A 148 26.99 -24.30 -34.80
C HIS A 148 27.38 -23.60 -36.10
N LEU A 149 27.30 -22.26 -36.13
CA LEU A 149 27.69 -21.45 -37.28
C LEU A 149 29.18 -21.56 -37.64
N SER A 150 30.04 -21.87 -36.66
CA SER A 150 31.48 -22.08 -36.86
C SER A 150 31.84 -23.52 -37.27
N LEU A 151 30.86 -24.42 -37.41
CA LEU A 151 31.11 -25.79 -37.87
C LEU A 151 31.59 -25.81 -39.33
N SER A 152 32.70 -26.52 -39.56
CA SER A 152 33.18 -26.77 -40.92
C SER A 152 32.31 -27.80 -41.63
N SER A 153 31.90 -27.49 -42.86
CA SER A 153 31.21 -28.40 -43.77
C SER A 153 32.02 -29.65 -44.16
N ARG A 154 33.31 -29.70 -43.80
CA ARG A 154 34.18 -30.86 -44.04
C ARG A 154 34.07 -31.95 -42.97
N LYS A 155 33.29 -31.71 -41.90
CA LYS A 155 33.02 -32.72 -40.86
C LYS A 155 32.20 -33.87 -41.43
N LYS A 156 32.25 -35.02 -40.75
CA LYS A 156 31.44 -36.18 -41.13
C LYS A 156 29.95 -35.83 -41.04
N GLU A 157 29.17 -36.33 -41.98
CA GLU A 157 27.72 -36.12 -42.04
C GLU A 157 27.02 -36.41 -40.71
N SER A 158 27.37 -37.51 -40.04
CA SER A 158 26.77 -37.87 -38.74
C SER A 158 27.02 -36.82 -37.65
N HIS A 159 28.18 -36.15 -37.67
CA HIS A 159 28.50 -35.08 -36.73
C HIS A 159 27.75 -33.79 -37.06
N LEU A 160 27.49 -33.51 -38.33
CA LEU A 160 26.68 -32.36 -38.74
C LEU A 160 25.22 -32.56 -38.29
N GLN A 161 24.66 -33.75 -38.52
CA GLN A 161 23.31 -34.10 -38.10
C GLN A 161 23.12 -34.07 -36.57
N GLU A 162 24.13 -34.50 -35.81
CA GLU A 162 24.11 -34.42 -34.35
C GLU A 162 24.11 -32.96 -33.87
N ALA A 163 24.93 -32.10 -34.48
CA ALA A 163 24.97 -30.68 -34.17
C ALA A 163 23.65 -29.96 -34.52
N ASP A 164 23.04 -30.27 -35.66
CA ASP A 164 21.72 -29.76 -36.05
C ASP A 164 20.62 -30.18 -35.06
N SER A 165 20.67 -31.43 -34.62
CA SER A 165 19.73 -31.98 -33.64
C SER A 165 19.90 -31.30 -32.28
N HIS A 166 21.14 -31.04 -31.86
CA HIS A 166 21.44 -30.35 -30.60
C HIS A 166 20.99 -28.89 -30.65
N MET A 167 21.33 -28.16 -31.72
CA MET A 167 20.91 -26.78 -31.95
C MET A 167 19.37 -26.67 -31.95
N SER A 168 18.68 -27.60 -32.61
CA SER A 168 17.21 -27.60 -32.65
C SER A 168 16.58 -27.75 -31.27
N LYS A 169 17.17 -28.57 -30.39
CA LYS A 169 16.71 -28.74 -29.00
C LYS A 169 16.94 -27.49 -28.17
N ASP A 170 18.13 -26.91 -28.19
CA ASP A 170 18.40 -25.69 -27.41
C ASP A 170 17.60 -24.49 -27.90
N ARG A 171 17.35 -24.40 -29.22
CA ARG A 171 16.43 -23.41 -29.79
C ARG A 171 15.02 -23.54 -29.23
N GLN A 172 14.50 -24.77 -29.10
CA GLN A 172 13.19 -25.00 -28.51
C GLN A 172 13.14 -24.58 -27.04
N VAL A 173 14.17 -24.92 -26.25
CA VAL A 173 14.27 -24.51 -24.83
C VAL A 173 14.28 -22.98 -24.70
N PHE A 174 15.03 -22.29 -25.57
CA PHE A 174 15.05 -20.83 -25.62
C PHE A 174 13.66 -20.26 -25.94
N TYR A 175 12.96 -20.82 -26.93
CA TYR A 175 11.61 -20.38 -27.28
C TYR A 175 10.60 -20.58 -26.16
N ASP A 176 10.63 -21.72 -25.48
CA ASP A 176 9.78 -21.99 -24.32
C ASP A 176 10.06 -20.98 -23.20
N ALA A 177 11.32 -20.67 -22.92
CA ALA A 177 11.71 -19.66 -21.93
C ALA A 177 11.24 -18.24 -22.33
N SER A 178 11.37 -17.88 -23.60
CA SER A 178 10.92 -16.59 -24.16
C SER A 178 9.40 -16.42 -24.01
N LEU A 179 8.62 -17.44 -24.41
CA LEU A 179 7.16 -17.43 -24.28
C LEU A 179 6.71 -17.34 -22.82
N GLN A 180 7.31 -18.14 -21.94
CA GLN A 180 7.01 -18.10 -20.51
C GLN A 180 7.31 -16.74 -19.89
N TYR A 181 8.38 -16.08 -20.33
CA TYR A 181 8.73 -14.76 -19.82
C TYR A 181 7.75 -13.69 -20.28
N VAL A 182 7.40 -13.66 -21.58
CA VAL A 182 6.37 -12.77 -22.12
C VAL A 182 5.03 -12.99 -21.41
N PHE A 183 4.63 -14.25 -21.20
CA PHE A 183 3.41 -14.60 -20.48
C PHE A 183 3.39 -13.99 -19.07
N LYS A 184 4.47 -14.19 -18.31
CA LYS A 184 4.58 -13.65 -16.94
C LYS A 184 4.50 -12.12 -16.90
N ILE A 185 5.12 -11.44 -17.85
CA ILE A 185 5.03 -9.97 -17.95
C ILE A 185 3.59 -9.55 -18.17
N GLN A 186 2.90 -10.15 -19.16
CA GLN A 186 1.51 -9.82 -19.44
C GLN A 186 0.59 -10.14 -18.25
N GLU A 187 0.78 -11.29 -17.61
CA GLU A 187 0.01 -11.70 -16.44
C GLU A 187 0.10 -10.65 -15.32
N VAL A 188 1.31 -10.18 -14.98
CA VAL A 188 1.48 -9.15 -13.95
C VAL A 188 0.90 -7.81 -14.36
N GLN A 189 0.97 -7.43 -15.65
CA GLN A 189 0.34 -6.20 -16.13
C GLN A 189 -1.18 -6.24 -16.01
N GLU A 190 -1.81 -7.40 -16.28
CA GLU A 190 -3.26 -7.57 -16.08
C GLU A 190 -3.61 -7.62 -14.59
N ARG A 191 -2.90 -8.42 -13.78
CA ARG A 191 -3.11 -8.48 -12.32
C ARG A 191 -2.98 -7.11 -11.67
N LYS A 192 -2.02 -6.28 -12.11
CA LYS A 192 -1.86 -4.91 -11.64
C LYS A 192 -3.15 -4.10 -11.79
N LYS A 193 -3.89 -4.26 -12.91
CA LYS A 193 -5.14 -3.51 -13.15
C LYS A 193 -6.24 -3.92 -12.18
N PHE A 194 -6.30 -5.18 -11.78
CA PHE A 194 -7.28 -5.68 -10.81
C PHE A 194 -6.85 -5.38 -9.38
N GLU A 195 -5.65 -5.82 -8.97
CA GLU A 195 -5.20 -5.76 -7.57
C GLU A 195 -4.97 -4.33 -7.06
N PHE A 196 -4.68 -3.35 -7.92
CA PHE A 196 -4.58 -1.93 -7.52
C PHE A 196 -5.92 -1.19 -7.51
N VAL A 197 -6.92 -1.70 -8.21
CA VAL A 197 -8.23 -1.03 -8.35
C VAL A 197 -9.26 -1.60 -7.36
N GLU A 198 -9.19 -2.88 -6.99
CA GLU A 198 -10.36 -3.58 -6.45
C GLU A 198 -10.47 -3.75 -4.91
N PRO A 199 -9.42 -3.73 -4.05
CA PRO A 199 -9.69 -3.79 -2.60
C PRO A 199 -8.88 -2.84 -1.67
N GLY A 200 -7.55 -2.85 -1.65
CA GLY A 200 -6.82 -2.37 -0.46
C GLY A 200 -6.98 -0.89 -0.10
N LEU A 201 -6.77 0.01 -1.07
CA LEU A 201 -6.89 1.44 -0.84
C LEU A 201 -8.37 1.85 -0.66
N PHE A 202 -9.24 1.37 -1.55
CA PHE A 202 -10.65 1.74 -1.52
C PHE A 202 -11.34 1.24 -0.26
N THR A 203 -11.07 0.02 0.20
CA THR A 203 -11.66 -0.53 1.43
C THR A 203 -11.21 0.25 2.66
N PHE A 204 -9.91 0.52 2.83
CA PHE A 204 -9.42 1.28 3.99
C PHE A 204 -10.02 2.70 4.06
N TYR A 205 -10.04 3.42 2.93
CA TYR A 205 -10.59 4.77 2.89
C TYR A 205 -12.13 4.79 2.94
N HIS A 206 -12.79 3.77 2.41
CA HIS A 206 -14.24 3.60 2.53
C HIS A 206 -14.63 3.30 3.98
N GLU A 207 -13.97 2.37 4.65
CA GLU A 207 -14.18 2.10 6.08
C GLU A 207 -13.90 3.34 6.92
N GLY A 208 -12.83 4.08 6.63
CA GLY A 208 -12.56 5.37 7.28
C GLY A 208 -13.65 6.43 7.03
N TYR A 209 -14.23 6.46 5.82
CA TYR A 209 -15.31 7.37 5.46
C TYR A 209 -16.63 7.01 6.14
N GLU A 210 -17.02 5.74 6.11
CA GLU A 210 -18.19 5.22 6.84
C GLU A 210 -18.06 5.50 8.33
N LEU A 211 -16.88 5.23 8.91
CA LEU A 211 -16.60 5.53 10.30
C LEU A 211 -16.71 7.04 10.59
N ALA A 212 -16.21 7.90 9.71
CA ALA A 212 -16.37 9.35 9.86
C ALA A 212 -17.84 9.81 9.79
N ASN A 213 -18.68 9.10 9.03
CA ASN A 213 -20.13 9.35 8.98
C ASN A 213 -20.83 8.88 10.26
N GLU A 214 -20.48 7.70 10.78
CA GLU A 214 -20.95 7.20 12.09
C GLU A 214 -20.55 8.15 13.22
N PHE A 215 -19.47 8.93 13.04
CA PHE A 215 -19.04 9.94 13.99
C PHE A 215 -19.80 11.28 13.94
N GLN A 216 -20.68 11.51 12.96
CA GLN A 216 -21.42 12.78 12.87
C GLN A 216 -22.28 13.10 14.11
N PRO A 217 -23.02 12.16 14.71
CA PRO A 217 -23.79 12.42 15.93
C PRO A 217 -22.88 12.80 17.10
N TYR A 218 -21.73 12.12 17.24
CA TYR A 218 -20.73 12.44 18.26
C TYR A 218 -20.14 13.84 18.06
N LYS A 219 -19.89 14.26 16.81
CA LYS A 219 -19.44 15.63 16.51
C LYS A 219 -20.48 16.69 16.89
N GLN A 220 -21.77 16.41 16.68
CA GLN A 220 -22.84 17.32 17.10
C GLN A 220 -22.94 17.40 18.62
N GLN A 221 -22.87 16.25 19.30
CA GLN A 221 -22.85 16.20 20.77
C GLN A 221 -21.64 16.95 21.34
N LEU A 222 -20.48 16.80 20.71
CA LEU A 222 -19.27 17.53 21.07
C LEU A 222 -19.49 19.04 21.00
N GLN A 223 -20.03 19.52 19.87
CA GLN A 223 -20.30 20.93 19.67
C GLN A 223 -21.27 21.48 20.71
N PHE A 224 -22.31 20.71 21.04
CA PHE A 224 -23.28 21.07 22.08
C PHE A 224 -22.61 21.16 23.47
N ASN A 225 -21.81 20.17 23.85
CA ASN A 225 -21.12 20.16 25.15
C ASN A 225 -20.13 21.34 25.27
N LEU A 226 -19.40 21.67 24.20
CA LEU A 226 -18.50 22.84 24.18
C LEU A 226 -19.25 24.17 24.35
N GLN A 227 -20.42 24.31 23.71
CA GLN A 227 -21.28 25.48 23.88
C GLN A 227 -21.79 25.59 25.32
N ASN A 228 -22.19 24.47 25.93
CA ASN A 228 -22.63 24.45 27.32
C ASN A 228 -21.52 24.85 28.29
N VAL A 229 -20.30 24.30 28.14
CA VAL A 229 -19.14 24.70 28.94
C VAL A 229 -18.87 26.21 28.82
N SER A 230 -18.89 26.74 27.60
CA SER A 230 -18.66 28.16 27.35
C SER A 230 -19.73 29.06 28.01
N PHE A 231 -21.00 28.65 27.91
CA PHE A 231 -22.11 29.36 28.54
C PHE A 231 -21.99 29.36 30.07
N LEU A 232 -21.74 28.19 30.67
CA LEU A 232 -21.56 28.05 32.11
C LEU A 232 -20.35 28.84 32.62
N ALA A 233 -19.21 28.77 31.92
CA ALA A 233 -18.01 29.53 32.27
C ALA A 233 -18.25 31.04 32.23
N THR A 234 -18.98 31.53 31.22
CA THR A 234 -19.37 32.95 31.12
C THR A 234 -20.26 33.37 32.29
N ALA A 235 -21.21 32.52 32.70
CA ALA A 235 -22.07 32.76 33.84
C ALA A 235 -21.29 32.81 35.17
N VAL A 236 -20.29 31.94 35.36
CA VAL A 236 -19.42 31.93 36.55
C VAL A 236 -18.61 33.23 36.66
N VAL A 237 -18.01 33.68 35.55
CA VAL A 237 -17.24 34.93 35.52
C VAL A 237 -18.14 36.13 35.85
N GLY A 238 -19.31 36.22 35.22
CA GLY A 238 -20.25 37.33 35.46
C GLY A 238 -20.80 37.39 36.90
N ARG A 239 -20.98 36.24 37.58
CA ARG A 239 -21.42 36.22 38.99
C ARG A 239 -20.30 36.61 39.96
N ARG A 240 -19.02 36.38 39.63
CA ARG A 240 -17.88 36.79 40.47
C ARG A 240 -17.64 38.31 40.40
N ASP A 241 -17.89 38.94 39.25
CA ASP A 241 -17.77 40.39 39.09
C ASP A 241 -18.85 41.18 39.83
N HIS A 242 -20.00 40.59 40.11
CA HIS A 242 -21.06 41.21 40.94
C HIS A 242 -20.91 41.01 42.45
N LYS A 243 -19.93 40.21 42.90
CA LYS A 243 -19.64 39.97 44.33
C LYS A 243 -18.38 40.71 44.83
N ARG A 244 -17.79 41.60 44.04
CA ARG A 244 -16.68 42.49 44.45
C ARG A 244 -17.13 43.93 44.56
#